data_AF-A0A2E8J2L7-F1
#
_entry.id   AF-A0A2E8J2L7-F1
#
_cell.length_a   1.000
_cell.length_b   1.000
_cell.length_c   1.000
_cell.angle_alpha   90.00
_cell.angle_beta   90.00
_cell.angle_gamma   90.00
#
_symmetry.space_group_name_H-M   'P 1'
#
loop_
_entity.id
_entity.type
_entity.pdbx_description
1 polymer ?
#
loop_
_entity_poly.entity_id
_entity_poly.type
_entity_poly.pdbx_seq_one_letter_code
_entity_poly.pdbx_strand_id
1 'polypeptide(L)'
;MININTGTEELLRHIEDRVCVITLNKPDKRNVLGYILITALRGTLILVEEDDRIGCVMITSAGTTFFSGNDVSGMGAAQSDAKGAELRIFNKVFPDQTFREDSLEFARSIANGQTMALERMKLNLNRGVTQSRKDSLALEAENLMPSFGNSESKEAISAFMEKRTPIFHK
;
A
#
# COMPACT_ATOMS: atom_id res chain seq x y z
N MET A 1 -8.74 -12.03 -10.27
CA MET A 1 -7.38 -11.62 -10.66
C MET A 1 -7.39 -11.05 -12.07
N ILE A 2 -6.96 -9.80 -12.26
CA ILE A 2 -6.83 -9.13 -13.56
C ILE A 2 -5.36 -8.78 -13.77
N ASN A 3 -4.68 -9.42 -14.72
CA ASN A 3 -3.29 -9.09 -15.06
C ASN A 3 -3.24 -7.83 -15.92
N ILE A 4 -2.29 -6.93 -15.63
CA ILE A 4 -2.14 -5.65 -16.33
C ILE A 4 -0.71 -5.53 -16.83
N ASN A 5 -0.56 -5.23 -18.12
CA ASN A 5 0.75 -5.04 -18.75
C ASN A 5 1.45 -3.79 -18.19
N THR A 6 2.70 -3.97 -17.75
CA THR A 6 3.59 -2.92 -17.22
C THR A 6 4.62 -2.43 -18.25
N GLY A 7 4.63 -3.03 -19.45
CA GLY A 7 5.61 -2.78 -20.50
C GLY A 7 6.92 -3.58 -20.36
N THR A 8 7.03 -4.47 -19.38
CA THR A 8 8.23 -5.27 -19.12
C THR A 8 7.90 -6.54 -18.33
N GLU A 9 8.75 -7.56 -18.43
CA GLU A 9 8.68 -8.76 -17.57
C GLU A 9 9.36 -8.53 -16.20
N GLU A 10 10.14 -7.45 -16.06
CA GLU A 10 10.81 -7.12 -14.79
C GLU A 10 9.84 -6.68 -13.70
N LEU A 11 8.63 -6.25 -14.06
CA LEU A 11 7.60 -5.79 -13.14
C LEU A 11 6.26 -6.43 -13.49
N LEU A 12 5.68 -7.20 -12.57
CA LEU A 12 4.35 -7.78 -12.78
C LEU A 12 3.31 -6.96 -12.03
N ARG A 13 2.10 -6.86 -12.59
CA ARG A 13 0.96 -6.21 -11.96
C ARG A 13 -0.29 -7.04 -12.14
N HIS A 14 -1.05 -7.22 -11.06
CA HIS A 14 -2.42 -7.69 -11.15
C HIS A 14 -3.31 -7.05 -10.09
N ILE A 15 -4.63 -7.14 -10.29
CA ILE A 15 -5.64 -6.72 -9.32
C ILE A 15 -6.39 -7.94 -8.80
N GLU A 16 -6.49 -8.09 -7.49
CA GLU A 16 -7.34 -9.05 -6.80
C GLU A 16 -7.97 -8.42 -5.57
N ASP A 17 -9.28 -8.59 -5.37
CA ASP A 17 -10.01 -8.07 -4.20
C ASP A 17 -9.72 -6.61 -3.85
N ARG A 18 -9.67 -5.75 -4.89
CA ARG A 18 -9.30 -4.32 -4.83
C ARG A 18 -7.85 -4.02 -4.40
N VAL A 19 -7.01 -5.04 -4.23
CA VAL A 19 -5.57 -4.91 -4.04
C VAL A 19 -4.88 -4.91 -5.39
N CYS A 20 -4.14 -3.85 -5.70
CA CYS A 20 -3.19 -3.83 -6.81
C CYS A 20 -1.86 -4.41 -6.33
N VAL A 21 -1.58 -5.63 -6.73
CA VAL A 21 -0.32 -6.32 -6.41
C VAL A 21 0.69 -6.01 -7.49
N ILE A 22 1.78 -5.35 -7.09
CA ILE A 22 2.92 -5.02 -7.93
C ILE A 22 4.11 -5.87 -7.47
N THR A 23 4.59 -6.76 -8.33
CA THR A 23 5.69 -7.67 -8.02
C THR A 23 6.96 -7.25 -8.74
N LEU A 24 8.01 -6.89 -7.99
CA LEU A 24 9.36 -6.75 -8.52
C LEU A 24 9.86 -8.14 -8.96
N ASN A 25 10.13 -8.32 -10.25
CA ASN A 25 10.34 -9.63 -10.86
C ASN A 25 11.71 -9.73 -11.53
N LYS A 26 12.78 -9.55 -10.73
CA LYS A 26 14.16 -9.84 -11.11
C LYS A 26 14.86 -10.67 -10.04
N PRO A 27 14.35 -11.86 -9.69
CA PRO A 27 14.84 -12.65 -8.55
C PRO A 27 16.33 -13.01 -8.69
N ASP A 28 16.79 -13.32 -9.91
CA ASP A 28 18.21 -13.65 -10.19
C ASP A 28 19.18 -12.49 -9.94
N LYS A 29 18.65 -11.26 -9.90
CA LYS A 29 19.38 -10.04 -9.57
C LYS A 29 18.90 -9.44 -8.25
N ARG A 30 18.31 -10.25 -7.36
CA ARG A 30 17.78 -9.80 -6.05
C ARG A 30 16.90 -8.56 -6.14
N ASN A 31 16.13 -8.45 -7.23
CA ASN A 31 15.20 -7.35 -7.51
C ASN A 31 15.82 -5.95 -7.49
N VAL A 32 17.09 -5.81 -7.89
CA VAL A 32 17.78 -4.50 -8.05
C VAL A 32 16.93 -3.53 -8.89
N LEU A 33 16.78 -2.30 -8.40
CA LEU A 33 15.97 -1.24 -9.01
C LEU A 33 16.70 -0.58 -10.21
N GLY A 34 16.92 -1.35 -11.28
CA GLY A 34 17.47 -0.85 -12.53
C GLY A 34 16.53 0.08 -13.30
N TYR A 35 17.04 0.70 -14.38
CA TYR A 35 16.30 1.70 -15.17
C TYR A 35 14.94 1.21 -15.70
N ILE A 36 14.88 -0.02 -16.21
CA ILE A 36 13.64 -0.61 -16.75
C ILE A 36 12.59 -0.77 -15.64
N LEU A 37 12.96 -1.45 -14.56
CA LEU A 37 12.10 -1.67 -13.40
C LEU A 37 11.59 -0.36 -12.78
N ILE A 38 12.47 0.63 -12.54
CA ILE A 38 12.09 1.89 -11.90
C ILE A 38 11.16 2.71 -12.81
N THR A 39 11.38 2.68 -14.13
CA THR A 39 10.52 3.36 -15.10
C THR A 39 9.13 2.72 -15.13
N ALA A 40 9.07 1.39 -15.20
CA ALA A 40 7.80 0.65 -15.17
C ALA A 40 7.06 0.85 -13.84
N LEU A 41 7.76 0.86 -12.70
CA LEU A 41 7.17 1.05 -11.38
C LEU A 41 6.59 2.45 -11.23
N ARG A 42 7.33 3.50 -11.64
CA ARG A 42 6.84 4.88 -11.61
C ARG A 42 5.61 5.06 -12.50
N GLY A 43 5.66 4.55 -13.73
CA GLY A 43 4.51 4.60 -14.64
C GLY A 43 3.29 3.86 -14.06
N THR A 44 3.53 2.69 -13.45
CA THR A 44 2.46 1.91 -12.81
C THR A 44 1.82 2.67 -11.65
N LEU A 45 2.61 3.27 -10.76
CA LEU A 45 2.07 3.98 -9.59
C LEU A 45 1.21 5.19 -9.98
N ILE A 46 1.57 5.91 -11.05
CA ILE A 46 0.74 7.00 -11.59
C ILE A 46 -0.62 6.47 -12.07
N LEU A 47 -0.62 5.35 -12.80
CA LEU A 47 -1.84 4.75 -13.35
C LEU A 47 -2.75 4.12 -12.29
N VAL A 48 -2.23 3.79 -11.11
CA VAL A 48 -3.02 3.18 -10.04
C VAL A 48 -3.87 4.22 -9.30
N GLU A 49 -3.41 5.46 -9.22
CA GLU A 49 -4.13 6.54 -8.54
C GLU A 49 -5.50 6.84 -9.17
N GLU A 50 -5.64 6.64 -10.48
CA GLU A 50 -6.87 6.93 -11.23
C GLU A 50 -7.82 5.73 -11.38
N ASP A 51 -7.49 4.55 -10.81
CA ASP A 51 -8.24 3.31 -11.02
C ASP A 51 -9.10 2.96 -9.79
N ASP A 52 -10.39 3.35 -9.83
CA ASP A 52 -11.39 3.15 -8.76
C ASP A 52 -11.59 1.68 -8.33
N ARG A 53 -11.11 0.72 -9.14
CA ARG A 53 -11.10 -0.70 -8.78
C ARG A 53 -10.10 -1.00 -7.66
N ILE A 54 -9.15 -0.11 -7.40
CA ILE A 54 -8.05 -0.30 -6.46
C ILE A 54 -8.33 0.48 -5.16
N GLY A 55 -8.32 -0.22 -4.03
CA GLY A 55 -8.40 0.36 -2.68
C GLY A 55 -7.07 0.30 -1.91
N CYS A 56 -6.12 -0.54 -2.35
CA CYS A 56 -4.80 -0.63 -1.73
C CYS A 56 -3.74 -1.05 -2.77
N VAL A 57 -2.51 -0.57 -2.62
CA VAL A 57 -1.36 -1.03 -3.38
C VAL A 57 -0.47 -1.90 -2.49
N MET A 58 -0.24 -3.14 -2.92
CA MET A 58 0.77 -4.02 -2.32
C MET A 58 1.97 -4.11 -3.26
N ILE A 59 3.12 -3.61 -2.81
CA ILE A 59 4.40 -3.84 -3.50
C ILE A 59 5.07 -5.04 -2.86
N THR A 60 5.41 -6.02 -3.68
CA THR A 60 6.02 -7.27 -3.25
C THR A 60 7.12 -7.67 -4.24
N SER A 61 7.80 -8.78 -3.98
CA SER A 61 8.91 -9.24 -4.85
C SER A 61 8.80 -10.72 -5.20
N ALA A 62 9.38 -11.11 -6.33
CA ALA A 62 9.61 -12.51 -6.67
C ALA A 62 10.86 -13.03 -5.93
N GLY A 63 10.84 -14.31 -5.57
CA GLY A 63 11.92 -14.95 -4.83
C GLY A 63 11.92 -14.64 -3.33
N THR A 64 13.09 -14.79 -2.70
CA THR A 64 13.29 -14.72 -1.25
C THR A 64 13.79 -13.36 -0.75
N THR A 65 14.03 -12.40 -1.64
CA THR A 65 14.56 -11.07 -1.31
C THR A 65 13.60 -10.00 -1.80
N PHE A 66 13.32 -8.98 -0.98
CA PHE A 66 12.48 -7.86 -1.40
C PHE A 66 13.15 -7.06 -2.53
N PHE A 67 14.19 -6.30 -2.22
CA PHE A 67 15.17 -5.78 -3.18
C PHE A 67 16.49 -5.48 -2.46
N SER A 68 17.63 -5.58 -3.16
CA SER A 68 18.95 -5.31 -2.58
C SER A 68 19.42 -3.85 -2.71
N GLY A 69 18.50 -2.92 -2.97
CA GLY A 69 18.80 -1.50 -3.19
C GLY A 69 18.97 -1.11 -4.67
N ASN A 70 19.58 0.05 -4.88
CA ASN A 70 20.04 0.49 -6.20
C ASN A 70 21.27 -0.34 -6.61
N ASP A 71 21.58 -0.37 -7.90
CA ASP A 71 22.79 -1.04 -8.40
C ASP A 71 24.04 -0.35 -7.81
N VAL A 72 24.64 -0.97 -6.79
CA VAL A 72 25.80 -0.47 -6.06
C VAL A 72 26.95 -1.46 -6.15
N SER A 73 27.21 -2.03 -7.34
CA SER A 73 28.37 -2.90 -7.59
C SER A 73 29.65 -2.29 -6.98
N GLY A 74 29.99 -2.70 -5.75
CA GLY A 74 31.05 -2.07 -4.93
C GLY A 74 30.76 -1.90 -3.43
N MET A 75 29.50 -1.93 -2.95
CA MET A 75 29.21 -1.77 -1.51
C MET A 75 28.77 -3.09 -0.86
N GLY A 76 29.45 -3.46 0.23
CA GLY A 76 29.29 -4.72 0.95
C GLY A 76 27.88 -4.95 1.50
N ALA A 77 27.59 -6.23 1.79
CA ALA A 77 26.26 -6.70 2.16
C ALA A 77 25.68 -5.96 3.37
N ALA A 78 24.45 -5.47 3.23
CA ALA A 78 23.66 -4.99 4.36
C ALA A 78 23.22 -6.17 5.23
N GLN A 79 23.41 -6.02 6.53
CA GLN A 79 23.03 -6.98 7.55
C GLN A 79 21.50 -6.96 7.75
N SER A 80 20.85 -8.13 7.74
CA SER A 80 19.40 -8.22 7.97
C SER A 80 19.09 -8.00 9.45
N ASP A 81 18.42 -6.91 9.79
CA ASP A 81 18.08 -6.60 11.17
C ASP A 81 16.64 -7.03 11.51
N ALA A 82 16.53 -8.05 12.37
CA ALA A 82 15.33 -8.36 13.14
C ALA A 82 14.95 -7.21 14.13
N LYS A 83 15.80 -6.19 14.26
CA LYS A 83 15.60 -4.99 15.10
C LYS A 83 14.60 -3.96 14.56
N GLY A 84 14.21 -4.05 13.28
CA GLY A 84 13.25 -3.10 12.70
C GLY A 84 11.88 -3.11 13.38
N ALA A 85 11.45 -4.26 13.93
CA ALA A 85 10.20 -4.38 14.66
C ALA A 85 10.23 -3.61 16.00
N GLU A 86 11.35 -3.70 16.74
CA GLU A 86 11.54 -2.97 18.01
C GLU A 86 11.61 -1.46 17.79
N LEU A 87 12.19 -1.03 16.66
CA LEU A 87 12.25 0.37 16.24
C LEU A 87 10.92 0.89 15.66
N ARG A 88 9.86 0.06 15.63
CA ARG A 88 8.54 0.37 15.02
C ARG A 88 8.63 0.82 13.56
N ILE A 89 9.65 0.33 12.84
CA ILE A 89 9.81 0.54 11.40
C ILE A 89 8.79 -0.32 10.62
N PHE A 90 8.43 -1.48 11.16
CA PHE A 90 7.38 -2.34 10.61
C PHE A 90 6.07 -2.18 11.38
N ASN A 91 4.96 -2.05 10.64
CA ASN A 91 3.62 -2.02 11.24
C ASN A 91 3.15 -3.42 11.71
N LYS A 92 3.54 -4.48 10.99
CA LYS A 92 3.11 -5.85 11.25
C LYS A 92 4.20 -6.83 10.81
N VAL A 93 4.33 -7.94 11.53
CA VAL A 93 5.28 -9.03 11.25
C VAL A 93 4.48 -10.33 11.20
N PHE A 94 4.75 -11.16 10.18
CA PHE A 94 4.08 -12.43 9.96
C PHE A 94 5.08 -13.58 9.90
N PRO A 95 4.67 -14.82 10.22
CA PRO A 95 5.50 -16.01 10.04
C PRO A 95 5.92 -16.20 8.58
N ASP A 96 7.15 -16.67 8.33
CA ASP A 96 7.68 -16.86 6.98
C ASP A 96 6.79 -17.78 6.11
N GLN A 97 6.24 -18.84 6.72
CA GLN A 97 5.39 -19.82 6.03
C GLN A 97 4.07 -19.22 5.51
N THR A 98 3.52 -18.23 6.21
CA THR A 98 2.22 -17.61 5.89
C THR A 98 2.37 -16.16 5.41
N PHE A 99 3.61 -15.63 5.35
CA PHE A 99 3.89 -14.21 5.14
C PHE A 99 3.18 -13.63 3.93
N ARG A 100 3.16 -14.35 2.80
CA ARG A 100 2.54 -13.89 1.55
C ARG A 100 1.02 -13.77 1.69
N GLU A 101 0.38 -14.80 2.21
CA GLU A 101 -1.08 -14.82 2.38
C GLU A 101 -1.50 -13.81 3.44
N ASP A 102 -0.84 -13.79 4.60
CA ASP A 102 -1.19 -12.89 5.71
C ASP A 102 -0.97 -11.42 5.33
N SER A 103 0.06 -11.11 4.52
CA SER A 103 0.29 -9.75 4.01
C SER A 103 -0.77 -9.35 3.00
N LEU A 104 -1.16 -10.27 2.12
CA LEU A 104 -2.24 -10.02 1.16
C LEU A 104 -3.57 -9.81 1.87
N GLU A 105 -3.89 -10.62 2.88
CA GLU A 105 -5.10 -10.47 3.69
C GLU A 105 -5.11 -9.14 4.46
N PHE A 106 -3.96 -8.72 4.98
CA PHE A 106 -3.82 -7.39 5.55
C PHE A 106 -4.08 -6.29 4.52
N ALA A 107 -3.54 -6.41 3.29
CA ALA A 107 -3.82 -5.47 2.22
C ALA A 107 -5.30 -5.47 1.81
N ARG A 108 -5.95 -6.65 1.76
CA ARG A 108 -7.41 -6.78 1.52
C ARG A 108 -8.22 -6.05 2.58
N SER A 109 -7.84 -6.16 3.86
CA SER A 109 -8.53 -5.45 4.95
C SER A 109 -8.48 -3.93 4.79
N ILE A 110 -7.38 -3.40 4.25
CA ILE A 110 -7.24 -1.97 3.93
C ILE A 110 -8.06 -1.63 2.68
N ALA A 111 -7.92 -2.42 1.61
CA ALA A 111 -8.57 -2.18 0.33
C ALA A 111 -10.12 -2.22 0.39
N ASN A 112 -10.65 -2.97 1.35
CA ASN A 112 -12.08 -3.15 1.56
C ASN A 112 -12.60 -2.37 2.79
N GLY A 113 -11.76 -1.58 3.45
CA GLY A 113 -12.10 -0.71 4.58
C GLY A 113 -12.66 0.66 4.15
N GLN A 114 -12.62 1.66 5.04
CA GLN A 114 -13.04 3.04 4.73
C GLN A 114 -11.95 3.79 3.93
N THR A 115 -11.74 3.41 2.67
CA THR A 115 -10.69 3.97 1.81
C THR A 115 -10.72 5.50 1.70
N MET A 116 -11.89 6.15 1.64
CA MET A 116 -11.97 7.63 1.59
C MET A 116 -11.51 8.26 2.91
N ALA A 117 -11.86 7.66 4.04
CA ALA A 117 -11.38 8.11 5.35
C ALA A 117 -9.86 7.87 5.50
N LEU A 118 -9.35 6.72 5.05
CA LEU A 118 -7.92 6.38 5.07
C LEU A 118 -7.09 7.33 4.21
N GLU A 119 -7.57 7.68 3.01
CA GLU A 119 -6.95 8.67 2.12
C GLU A 119 -6.77 10.02 2.83
N ARG A 120 -7.84 10.54 3.43
CA ARG A 120 -7.84 11.80 4.18
C ARG A 120 -6.90 11.77 5.38
N MET A 121 -6.91 10.67 6.15
CA MET A 121 -5.98 10.50 7.27
C MET A 121 -4.53 10.48 6.80
N LYS A 122 -4.23 9.79 5.68
CA LYS A 122 -2.89 9.77 5.09
C LYS A 122 -2.45 11.16 4.62
N LEU A 123 -3.34 11.95 4.03
CA LEU A 123 -3.07 13.33 3.63
C LEU A 123 -2.75 14.21 4.85
N ASN A 124 -3.56 14.14 5.91
CA ASN A 124 -3.34 14.88 7.16
C ASN A 124 -1.97 14.54 7.77
N LEU A 125 -1.64 13.26 7.88
CA LEU A 125 -0.36 12.80 8.44
C LEU A 125 0.83 13.28 7.61
N ASN A 126 0.78 13.12 6.28
CA ASN A 126 1.88 13.51 5.40
C ASN A 126 2.12 15.03 5.41
N ARG A 127 1.06 15.83 5.43
CA ARG A 127 1.17 17.30 5.48
C ARG A 127 1.58 17.81 6.87
N GLY A 128 1.08 17.16 7.92
CA GLY A 128 1.35 17.50 9.32
C GLY A 128 2.83 17.54 9.70
N VAL A 129 3.67 16.75 9.02
CA VAL A 129 5.13 16.74 9.22
C VAL A 129 5.80 18.07 8.82
N THR A 130 5.21 18.81 7.88
CA THR A 130 5.84 19.99 7.25
C THR A 130 5.09 21.30 7.48
N GLN A 131 4.02 21.32 8.27
CA GLN A 131 3.16 22.50 8.45
C GLN A 131 2.92 22.83 9.92
N SER A 132 2.38 24.02 10.19
CA SER A 132 2.10 24.44 11.57
C SER A 132 0.95 23.63 12.19
N ARG A 133 0.86 23.62 13.53
CA ARG A 133 -0.28 23.02 14.22
C ARG A 133 -1.60 23.65 13.80
N LYS A 134 -1.62 24.97 13.58
CA LYS A 134 -2.83 25.70 13.16
C LYS A 134 -3.30 25.22 11.79
N ASP A 135 -2.38 25.09 10.84
CA ASP A 135 -2.70 24.65 9.49
C ASP A 135 -3.11 23.18 9.46
N SER A 136 -2.49 22.35 10.31
CA SER A 136 -2.89 20.94 10.47
C SER A 136 -4.31 20.80 10.99
N LEU A 137 -4.70 21.57 12.00
CA LEU A 137 -6.07 21.55 12.52
C LEU A 137 -7.09 22.04 11.49
N ALA A 138 -6.73 23.04 10.69
CA ALA A 138 -7.57 23.52 9.59
C ALA A 138 -7.76 22.43 8.52
N LEU A 139 -6.67 21.81 8.07
CA LEU A 139 -6.70 20.72 7.09
C LEU A 139 -7.48 19.50 7.61
N GLU A 140 -7.32 19.16 8.88
CA GLU A 140 -8.10 18.10 9.52
C GLU A 140 -9.60 18.40 9.47
N ALA A 141 -10.01 19.64 9.78
CA ALA A 141 -11.42 20.05 9.69
C ALA A 141 -11.94 20.00 8.26
N GLU A 142 -11.16 20.49 7.28
CA GLU A 142 -11.49 20.43 5.85
C GLU A 142 -11.69 18.99 5.35
N ASN A 143 -10.88 18.05 5.83
CA ASN A 143 -10.98 16.63 5.47
C ASN A 143 -12.05 15.87 6.27
N LEU A 144 -12.31 16.26 7.52
CA LEU A 144 -13.32 15.62 8.36
C LEU A 144 -14.74 15.93 7.87
N MET A 145 -15.01 17.17 7.44
CA MET A 145 -16.35 17.60 7.03
C MET A 145 -16.95 16.75 5.90
N PRO A 146 -16.25 16.46 4.78
CA PRO A 146 -16.73 15.55 3.73
C PRO A 146 -16.79 14.08 4.15
N SER A 147 -16.21 13.72 5.30
CA SER A 147 -16.34 12.39 5.86
C SER A 147 -17.71 12.16 6.49
N PHE A 148 -18.41 13.23 6.87
CA PHE A 148 -19.75 13.16 7.43
C PHE A 148 -20.82 12.95 6.34
N GLY A 149 -21.68 11.95 6.52
CA GLY A 149 -22.85 11.72 5.67
C GLY A 149 -22.56 11.17 4.26
N ASN A 150 -21.30 10.85 3.96
CA ASN A 150 -20.92 10.13 2.74
C ASN A 150 -21.34 8.64 2.80
N SER A 151 -21.07 7.90 1.73
CA SER A 151 -21.41 6.47 1.62
C SER A 151 -20.76 5.62 2.72
N GLU A 152 -19.45 5.80 2.97
CA GLU A 152 -18.71 5.01 3.97
C GLU A 152 -19.23 5.24 5.39
N SER A 153 -19.49 6.50 5.78
CA SER A 153 -20.02 6.83 7.09
C SER A 153 -21.44 6.32 7.30
N LYS A 154 -22.31 6.42 6.28
CA LYS A 154 -23.67 5.86 6.31
C LYS A 154 -23.65 4.34 6.49
N GLU A 155 -22.78 3.66 5.75
CA GLU A 155 -22.61 2.20 5.86
C GLU A 155 -22.05 1.81 7.23
N ALA A 156 -21.02 2.51 7.72
CA ALA A 156 -20.45 2.24 9.04
C ALA A 156 -21.50 2.38 10.15
N ILE A 157 -22.34 3.42 10.09
CA ILE A 157 -23.43 3.64 11.05
C ILE A 157 -24.49 2.54 10.94
N SER A 158 -24.96 2.21 9.73
CA SER A 158 -25.94 1.13 9.52
C SER A 158 -25.41 -0.20 10.03
N ALA A 159 -24.19 -0.59 9.63
CA ALA A 159 -23.58 -1.84 10.05
C ALA A 159 -23.41 -1.93 11.57
N PHE A 160 -23.01 -0.82 12.21
CA PHE A 160 -22.90 -0.74 13.67
C PHE A 160 -24.25 -0.93 14.36
N MET A 161 -25.30 -0.24 13.89
CA MET A 161 -26.66 -0.37 14.43
C MET A 161 -27.23 -1.79 14.24
N GLU A 162 -26.91 -2.42 13.12
CA GLU A 162 -27.36 -3.76 12.74
C GLU A 162 -26.46 -4.89 13.29
N LYS A 163 -25.35 -4.56 13.98
CA LYS A 163 -24.36 -5.51 14.51
C LYS A 163 -23.79 -6.47 13.46
N ARG A 164 -23.54 -5.96 12.25
CA ARG A 164 -22.91 -6.70 11.14
C ARG A 164 -21.58 -6.08 10.76
N THR A 165 -20.76 -6.82 10.02
CA THR A 165 -19.56 -6.27 9.39
C THR A 165 -19.96 -5.27 8.30
N PRO A 166 -19.37 -4.06 8.27
CA PRO A 166 -19.63 -3.10 7.21
C PRO A 166 -19.05 -3.57 5.87
N ILE A 167 -19.74 -3.23 4.78
CA ILE A 167 -19.34 -3.50 3.40
C ILE A 167 -19.25 -2.16 2.67
N PHE A 168 -18.04 -1.60 2.64
CA PHE A 168 -17.79 -0.27 2.07
C PHE A 168 -17.74 -0.25 0.54
N HIS A 169 -17.43 -1.40 -0.06
CA HIS A 169 -17.31 -1.57 -1.50
C HIS A 169 -18.15 -2.76 -1.94
N LYS A 170 -18.97 -2.57 -2.97
CA LYS A 170 -19.81 -3.61 -3.58
C LYS A 170 -19.22 -4.05 -4.91
#